data_AF-A0A2T5GBA3-F1
#
_entry.id   AF-A0A2T5GBA3-F1
#
_cell.length_a   1.000
_cell.length_b   1.000
_cell.length_c   1.000
_cell.angle_alpha   90.00
_cell.angle_beta   90.00
_cell.angle_gamma   90.00
#
_symmetry.space_group_name_H-M   'P 1'
#
loop_
_entity.id
_entity.type
_entity.pdbx_description
1 polymer ?
#
loop_
_entity_poly.entity_id
_entity_poly.type
_entity_poly.pdbx_seq_one_letter_code
_entity_poly.pdbx_strand_id
1 'polypeptide(L)'
;MRRGGEAAAVIAIVAFFAGPLLALLVQSFRHGPTAEVLSFFAAPRTTAMLWNTAVMVAGGTAIALAAGAALGLVVSFADLPGRSLLSALVWLPLILPSYVVALSWAALFEKTACWTGRLAL
;
A
#
# COMPACT_ATOMS: atom_id res chain seq x y z
N MET A 1 29.86 9.64 -25.85
CA MET A 1 30.14 9.81 -24.40
C MET A 1 28.87 9.95 -23.54
N ARG A 2 27.81 10.69 -23.95
CA ARG A 2 26.53 10.79 -23.18
C ARG A 2 25.81 9.46 -22.89
N ARG A 3 25.65 8.58 -23.90
CA ARG A 3 24.95 7.28 -23.74
C ARG A 3 25.60 6.31 -22.74
N GLY A 4 26.92 6.40 -22.54
CA GLY A 4 27.64 5.56 -21.58
C GLY A 4 27.39 5.97 -20.13
N GLY A 5 27.22 7.27 -19.87
CA GLY A 5 26.89 7.79 -18.55
C GLY A 5 25.45 7.49 -18.12
N GLU A 6 24.51 7.54 -19.07
CA GLU A 6 23.09 7.20 -18.83
C GLU A 6 22.92 5.72 -18.45
N ALA A 7 23.59 4.82 -19.16
CA ALA A 7 23.56 3.39 -18.84
C ALA A 7 24.16 3.09 -17.46
N ALA A 8 25.30 3.71 -17.13
CA ALA A 8 25.93 3.56 -15.82
C ALA A 8 25.03 4.06 -14.67
N ALA A 9 24.33 5.18 -14.87
CA ALA A 9 23.38 5.72 -13.89
C ALA A 9 22.20 4.78 -13.66
N VAL A 10 21.61 4.23 -14.72
CA VAL A 10 20.51 3.25 -14.60
C VAL A 10 20.98 2.00 -13.86
N ILE A 11 22.16 1.46 -14.20
CA ILE A 11 22.73 0.29 -13.52
C ILE A 11 22.95 0.59 -12.04
N ALA A 12 23.47 1.77 -11.69
CA ALA A 12 23.69 2.16 -10.30
C ALA A 12 22.38 2.25 -9.51
N ILE A 13 21.33 2.85 -10.10
CA ILE A 13 20.00 2.96 -9.48
C ILE A 13 19.42 1.55 -9.27
N VAL A 14 19.41 0.71 -10.30
CA VAL A 14 18.90 -0.65 -10.21
C VAL A 14 19.68 -1.45 -9.18
N ALA A 15 21.01 -1.37 -9.17
CA ALA A 15 21.85 -2.07 -8.19
C ALA A 15 21.58 -1.59 -6.76
N PHE A 16 21.35 -0.30 -6.55
CA PHE A 16 21.05 0.26 -5.23
C PHE A 16 19.72 -0.28 -4.66
N PHE A 17 18.66 -0.34 -5.48
CA PHE A 17 17.34 -0.81 -5.04
C PHE A 17 17.19 -2.34 -5.06
N ALA A 18 17.63 -2.99 -6.13
CA ALA A 18 17.50 -4.44 -6.29
C ALA A 18 18.58 -5.21 -5.50
N GLY A 19 19.77 -4.63 -5.31
CA GLY A 19 20.87 -5.23 -4.57
C GLY A 19 20.48 -5.80 -3.20
N PRO A 20 19.87 -5.01 -2.29
CA PRO A 20 19.45 -5.53 -0.98
C PRO A 20 18.38 -6.62 -1.09
N LEU A 21 17.44 -6.52 -2.03
CA LEU A 21 16.41 -7.55 -2.24
C LEU A 21 17.03 -8.88 -2.73
N LEU A 22 17.97 -8.79 -3.67
CA LEU A 22 18.72 -9.96 -4.16
C LEU A 22 19.60 -10.56 -3.06
N ALA A 23 20.24 -9.72 -2.24
CA ALA A 23 21.02 -10.18 -1.10
C ALA A 23 20.14 -10.93 -0.09
N LEU A 24 18.95 -10.41 0.24
CA LEU A 24 17.98 -11.10 1.09
C LEU A 24 17.52 -12.43 0.49
N LEU A 25 17.24 -12.44 -0.81
CA LEU A 25 16.84 -13.66 -1.51
C LEU A 25 17.94 -14.73 -1.43
N VAL A 26 19.19 -14.35 -1.73
CA VAL A 26 20.34 -15.25 -1.62
C VAL A 26 20.54 -15.72 -0.18
N GLN A 27 20.40 -14.82 0.80
CA GLN A 27 20.54 -15.17 2.22
C GLN A 27 19.46 -16.16 2.69
N SER A 28 18.25 -16.09 2.12
CA SER A 28 17.17 -17.03 2.41
C SER A 28 17.51 -18.48 2.06
N PHE A 29 18.37 -18.71 1.07
CA PHE A 29 18.78 -20.06 0.66
C PHE A 29 20.07 -20.55 1.33
N ARG A 30 20.78 -19.69 2.06
CA ARG A 30 22.03 -20.04 2.74
C ARG A 30 21.82 -20.74 4.08
N HIS A 31 20.62 -20.70 4.66
CA HIS A 31 20.34 -21.16 6.01
C HIS A 31 19.61 -22.52 6.10
N GLY A 32 19.38 -23.23 4.99
CA GLY A 32 18.78 -24.56 5.01
C GLY A 32 18.45 -25.11 3.61
N PRO A 33 18.05 -26.39 3.48
CA PRO A 33 17.57 -26.96 2.23
C PRO A 33 16.39 -26.17 1.66
N THR A 34 16.30 -26.07 0.33
CA THR A 34 15.18 -25.38 -0.35
C THR A 34 13.80 -25.91 0.05
N ALA A 35 13.71 -27.18 0.43
CA ALA A 35 12.49 -27.81 0.96
C ALA A 35 12.00 -27.18 2.27
N GLU A 36 12.91 -26.68 3.11
CA GLU A 36 12.58 -26.01 4.37
C GLU A 36 12.04 -24.60 4.11
N VAL A 37 12.60 -23.87 3.14
CA VAL A 37 12.05 -22.58 2.69
C VAL A 37 10.62 -22.74 2.18
N LEU A 38 10.35 -23.81 1.41
CA LEU A 38 9.04 -24.06 0.85
C LEU A 38 8.00 -24.49 1.92
N SER A 39 8.45 -25.18 2.98
CA SER A 39 7.57 -25.61 4.07
C SER A 39 7.04 -24.42 4.89
N PHE A 40 7.77 -23.30 4.96
CA PHE A 40 7.28 -22.06 5.57
C PHE A 40 6.04 -21.51 4.87
N PHE A 41 5.95 -21.63 3.54
CA PHE A 41 4.79 -21.19 2.77
C PHE A 41 3.61 -22.15 2.88
N ALA A 42 3.87 -23.44 3.12
CA ALA A 42 2.84 -24.44 3.38
C ALA A 42 2.32 -24.39 4.82
N ALA A 43 3.04 -23.75 5.75
CA ALA A 43 2.65 -23.63 7.14
C ALA A 43 1.28 -22.92 7.26
N PRO A 44 0.30 -23.49 7.99
CA PRO A 44 -1.06 -22.93 8.06
C PRO A 44 -1.13 -21.46 8.45
N ARG A 45 -0.23 -21.01 9.33
CA ARG A 45 -0.11 -19.62 9.75
C ARG A 45 0.27 -18.69 8.60
N THR A 46 1.29 -19.05 7.83
CA THR A 46 1.78 -18.26 6.69
C THR A 46 0.72 -18.21 5.60
N THR A 47 0.12 -19.35 5.26
CA THR A 47 -0.95 -19.41 4.26
C THR A 47 -2.16 -18.57 4.67
N ALA A 48 -2.57 -18.64 5.94
CA ALA A 48 -3.66 -17.81 6.45
C ALA A 48 -3.32 -16.31 6.39
N MET A 49 -2.09 -15.92 6.73
CA MET A 49 -1.63 -14.53 6.61
C MET A 49 -1.64 -14.04 5.15
N LEU A 50 -1.14 -14.85 4.21
CA LEU A 50 -1.14 -14.53 2.79
C LEU A 50 -2.56 -14.41 2.25
N TRP A 51 -3.44 -15.34 2.62
CA TRP A 51 -4.85 -15.32 2.22
C TRP A 51 -5.57 -14.07 2.75
N ASN A 52 -5.44 -13.78 4.04
CA ASN A 52 -6.06 -12.60 4.64
C ASN A 52 -5.57 -11.31 3.99
N THR A 53 -4.26 -11.22 3.69
CA THR A 53 -3.68 -10.07 2.99
C THR A 53 -4.23 -9.96 1.57
N ALA A 54 -4.29 -11.07 0.83
CA ALA A 54 -4.83 -11.10 -0.53
C ALA A 54 -6.29 -10.65 -0.56
N VAL A 55 -7.13 -11.20 0.32
CA VAL A 55 -8.55 -10.82 0.44
C VAL A 55 -8.70 -9.35 0.82
N MET A 56 -7.93 -8.87 1.79
CA MET A 56 -7.97 -7.48 2.24
C MET A 56 -7.56 -6.50 1.12
N VAL A 57 -6.48 -6.78 0.40
CA VAL A 57 -5.99 -5.93 -0.70
C VAL A 57 -6.94 -5.99 -1.90
N ALA A 58 -7.43 -7.19 -2.27
CA ALA A 58 -8.36 -7.35 -3.38
C ALA A 58 -9.68 -6.64 -3.09
N GLY A 59 -10.25 -6.81 -1.89
CA GLY A 59 -11.47 -6.14 -1.47
C GLY A 59 -11.31 -4.62 -1.42
N GLY A 60 -10.23 -4.12 -0.80
CA GLY A 60 -9.92 -2.70 -0.77
C GLY A 60 -9.73 -2.10 -2.17
N THR A 61 -9.05 -2.82 -3.07
CA THR A 61 -8.85 -2.40 -4.46
C THR A 61 -10.16 -2.36 -5.24
N ALA A 62 -11.03 -3.37 -5.07
CA ALA A 62 -12.33 -3.39 -5.73
C ALA A 62 -13.22 -2.22 -5.28
N ILE A 63 -13.26 -1.93 -3.98
CA ILE A 63 -14.01 -0.78 -3.43
C ILE A 63 -13.42 0.53 -3.94
N ALA A 64 -12.09 0.68 -3.90
CA ALA A 64 -11.40 1.88 -4.37
C ALA A 64 -11.62 2.12 -5.88
N LEU A 65 -11.58 1.06 -6.70
CA LEU A 65 -11.87 1.13 -8.12
C LEU A 65 -13.32 1.53 -8.38
N ALA A 66 -14.29 0.91 -7.70
CA ALA A 66 -15.69 1.23 -7.87
C ALA A 66 -15.99 2.69 -7.49
N ALA A 67 -15.53 3.12 -6.31
CA ALA A 67 -15.73 4.48 -5.83
C ALA A 67 -14.96 5.52 -6.67
N GLY A 68 -13.70 5.24 -6.98
CA GLY A 68 -12.84 6.12 -7.78
C GLY A 68 -13.34 6.26 -9.22
N ALA A 69 -13.77 5.17 -9.86
CA ALA A 69 -14.37 5.22 -11.19
C ALA A 69 -15.69 5.99 -11.19
N ALA A 70 -16.59 5.74 -10.23
CA ALA A 70 -17.84 6.47 -10.12
C ALA A 70 -17.62 7.98 -9.95
N LEU A 71 -16.73 8.37 -9.02
CA LEU A 71 -16.36 9.78 -8.81
C LEU A 71 -15.71 10.38 -10.06
N GLY A 72 -14.81 9.64 -10.73
CA GLY A 72 -14.15 10.07 -11.95
C GLY A 72 -15.13 10.34 -13.10
N LEU A 73 -16.11 9.44 -13.30
CA LEU A 73 -17.17 9.61 -14.28
C LEU A 73 -18.02 10.85 -13.98
N VAL A 74 -18.46 11.01 -12.73
CA VAL A 74 -19.26 12.16 -12.30
C VAL A 74 -18.49 13.47 -12.53
N VAL A 75 -17.24 13.56 -12.07
CA VAL A 75 -16.40 14.76 -12.21
C VAL A 75 -16.02 15.07 -13.66
N SER A 76 -15.92 14.05 -14.52
CA SER A 76 -15.57 14.23 -15.94
C SER A 76 -16.74 14.67 -16.81
N PHE A 77 -17.96 14.23 -16.50
CA PHE A 77 -19.12 14.44 -17.37
C PHE A 77 -20.20 15.36 -16.81
N ALA A 78 -20.20 15.66 -15.51
CA ALA A 78 -21.16 16.57 -14.89
C ALA A 78 -20.54 17.92 -14.52
N ASP A 79 -21.27 18.99 -14.80
CA ASP A 79 -20.95 20.35 -14.34
C ASP A 79 -21.30 20.49 -12.85
N LEU A 80 -20.36 20.07 -11.99
CA LEU A 80 -20.54 20.08 -10.54
C LEU A 80 -20.12 21.41 -9.91
N PRO A 81 -20.99 22.09 -9.16
CA PRO A 81 -20.54 23.16 -8.26
C PRO A 81 -19.63 22.54 -7.17
N GLY A 82 -18.43 23.09 -6.99
CA GLY A 82 -17.47 22.61 -5.98
C GLY A 82 -16.50 21.51 -6.45
N ARG A 83 -16.37 21.26 -7.77
CA ARG A 83 -15.40 20.32 -8.37
C ARG A 83 -13.96 20.47 -7.83
N SER A 84 -13.53 21.70 -7.53
CA SER A 84 -12.19 21.96 -6.98
C SER A 84 -12.01 21.34 -5.59
N LEU A 85 -13.03 21.36 -4.73
CA LEU A 85 -12.97 20.77 -3.40
C LEU A 85 -12.94 19.24 -3.47
N LEU A 86 -13.79 18.65 -4.33
CA LEU A 86 -13.77 17.20 -4.59
C LEU A 86 -12.41 16.73 -5.08
N SER A 87 -11.81 17.49 -6.01
CA SER A 87 -10.47 17.19 -6.53
C SER A 87 -9.43 17.25 -5.40
N ALA A 88 -9.50 18.24 -4.52
CA ALA A 88 -8.59 18.35 -3.36
C ALA A 88 -8.76 17.21 -2.35
N LEU A 89 -9.99 16.78 -2.07
CA LEU A 89 -10.28 15.67 -1.15
C LEU A 89 -9.73 14.33 -1.64
N VAL A 90 -9.69 14.09 -2.94
CA VAL A 90 -9.09 12.88 -3.53
C VAL A 90 -7.58 12.83 -3.28
N TRP A 91 -6.90 13.98 -3.26
CA TRP A 91 -5.47 14.07 -2.97
C TRP A 91 -5.14 13.96 -1.48
N LEU A 92 -6.09 14.31 -0.60
CA LEU A 92 -5.88 14.33 0.85
C LEU A 92 -5.24 13.03 1.40
N PRO A 93 -5.75 11.82 1.13
CA PRO A 93 -5.15 10.59 1.66
C PRO A 93 -3.75 10.27 1.11
N LEU A 94 -3.35 10.87 -0.03
CA LEU A 94 -1.99 10.70 -0.59
C LEU A 94 -0.96 11.60 0.12
N ILE A 95 -1.40 12.74 0.64
CA ILE A 95 -0.54 13.69 1.36
C ILE A 95 -0.41 13.29 2.84
N LEU A 96 -1.46 12.67 3.40
CA LEU A 96 -1.45 12.19 4.77
C LEU A 96 -0.45 11.03 4.95
N PRO A 97 0.44 11.09 5.95
CA PRO A 97 1.24 9.93 6.32
C PRO A 97 0.36 8.73 6.67
N SER A 98 0.80 7.52 6.34
CA SER A 98 0.02 6.29 6.53
C SER A 98 -0.44 6.07 7.98
N TYR A 99 0.37 6.47 8.97
CA TYR A 99 0.01 6.33 10.38
C TYR A 99 -1.18 7.24 10.77
N VAL A 100 -1.30 8.43 10.18
CA VAL A 100 -2.39 9.38 10.46
C VAL A 100 -3.72 8.78 9.98
N VAL A 101 -3.71 8.18 8.79
CA VAL A 101 -4.87 7.49 8.22
C VAL A 101 -5.27 6.30 9.10
N ALA A 102 -4.30 5.51 9.55
CA ALA A 102 -4.56 4.37 10.42
C ALA A 102 -5.20 4.78 11.76
N LEU A 103 -4.66 5.80 12.42
CA LEU A 103 -5.20 6.32 13.69
C LEU A 103 -6.58 6.94 13.51
N SER A 104 -6.81 7.62 12.38
CA SER A 104 -8.12 8.21 12.08
C SER A 104 -9.20 7.14 11.93
N TRP A 105 -8.89 6.01 11.28
CA TRP A 105 -9.78 4.86 11.21
C TRP A 105 -9.98 4.17 12.56
N ALA A 106 -8.90 3.99 13.34
CA ALA A 106 -8.98 3.43 14.68
C ALA A 106 -9.91 4.28 15.57
N ALA A 107 -9.71 5.60 15.58
CA ALA A 107 -10.56 6.53 16.32
C ALA A 107 -12.01 6.50 15.83
N LEU A 108 -12.25 6.41 14.52
CA LEU A 108 -13.60 6.39 13.95
C LEU A 108 -14.38 5.12 14.33
N PHE A 109 -13.71 3.98 14.39
CA PHE A 109 -14.31 2.69 14.73
C PHE A 109 -14.19 2.30 16.20
N GLU A 110 -13.47 3.07 17.00
CA GLU A 110 -13.46 2.92 18.45
C GLU A 110 -14.82 3.28 19.05
N LYS A 111 -15.38 2.34 19.79
CA LYS A 111 -16.70 2.44 20.44
C LYS A 111 -16.83 3.64 21.40
N THR A 112 -15.71 4.21 21.84
CA THR A 112 -15.60 5.29 22.84
C THR A 112 -15.49 6.69 22.24
N ALA A 113 -15.07 6.84 20.98
CA ALA A 113 -14.71 8.14 20.42
C ALA A 113 -15.92 9.03 20.09
N CYS A 114 -17.05 8.45 19.69
CA CYS A 114 -18.22 9.21 19.21
C CYS A 114 -19.00 9.91 20.35
N TRP A 115 -18.88 9.45 21.61
CA TRP A 115 -19.79 9.90 22.67
C TRP A 115 -19.13 10.64 23.84
N THR A 116 -17.83 10.49 24.09
CA THR A 116 -17.25 10.94 25.38
C THR A 116 -16.28 12.12 25.32
N GLY A 117 -16.01 12.73 24.15
CA GLY A 117 -15.25 13.98 24.04
C GLY A 117 -13.87 13.97 24.73
N ARG A 118 -13.32 12.79 25.01
CA ARG A 118 -12.00 12.63 25.64
C ARG A 118 -11.05 12.12 24.57
N LEU A 119 -10.34 13.06 23.97
CA LEU A 119 -9.07 12.79 23.33
C LEU A 119 -8.15 12.25 24.43
N ALA A 120 -7.84 10.95 24.37
CA ALA A 120 -6.85 10.33 25.23
C ALA A 120 -5.47 10.85 24.83
N LEU A 121 -5.08 11.97 25.46
CA LEU A 121 -3.69 12.32 25.74
C LEU A 121 -3.36 11.80 27.13
#